data_AF-A0A3N5S1S4-F1
#
_entry.id   AF-A0A3N5S1S4-F1
#
_cell.length_a   1.000
_cell.length_b   1.000
_cell.length_c   1.000
_cell.angle_alpha   90.00
_cell.angle_beta   90.00
_cell.angle_gamma   90.00
#
_symmetry.space_group_name_H-M   'P 1'
#
loop_
_entity.id
_entity.type
_entity.pdbx_description
1 polymer ?
#
loop_
_entity_poly.entity_id
_entity_poly.type
_entity_poly.pdbx_seq_one_letter_code
_entity_poly.pdbx_strand_id
1 'polypeptide(L)'
;IVDLNRARPVNFALIDGIRTSEGGEGPWIEGWNPKKANVLIAGKNPVATDAVGTAVMGFDPTTMGRTQAPFEYCLNHLILARLRGLGPHRLDEIELVGEPLDDVITPFKPAALPPQMKQSRHYPGPYGTMWV
;
A
#
# COMPACT_ATOMS: atom_id res chain seq x y z
N ILE A 1 -4.03 -3.11 -11.16
CA ILE A 1 -3.23 -4.20 -10.54
C ILE A 1 -3.97 -5.54 -10.48
N VAL A 2 -5.25 -5.57 -10.07
CA VAL A 2 -6.02 -6.82 -9.92
C VAL A 2 -6.15 -7.57 -11.24
N ASP A 3 -6.54 -6.89 -12.32
CA ASP A 3 -6.72 -7.53 -13.63
C ASP A 3 -5.41 -8.10 -14.17
N LEU A 4 -4.29 -7.39 -13.96
CA LEU A 4 -2.97 -7.87 -14.38
C LEU A 4 -2.56 -9.13 -13.61
N ASN A 5 -2.76 -9.17 -12.28
CA ASN A 5 -2.50 -10.37 -11.48
C ASN A 5 -3.43 -11.54 -11.82
N ARG A 6 -4.64 -11.29 -12.35
CA ARG A 6 -5.50 -12.36 -12.87
C ARG A 6 -5.03 -12.87 -14.23
N ALA A 7 -4.65 -11.96 -15.12
CA ALA A 7 -4.20 -12.31 -16.46
C ALA A 7 -2.84 -13.03 -16.44
N ARG A 8 -1.95 -12.61 -15.53
CA ARG A 8 -0.63 -13.22 -15.32
C ARG A 8 -0.36 -13.34 -13.82
N PRO A 9 -0.71 -14.48 -13.20
CA PRO A 9 -0.48 -14.71 -11.79
C PRO A 9 1.00 -14.53 -11.40
N VAL A 10 1.25 -13.70 -10.38
CA VAL A 10 2.56 -13.56 -9.76
C VAL A 10 2.78 -14.71 -8.79
N ASN A 11 3.86 -15.47 -9.01
CA ASN A 11 4.21 -16.63 -8.19
C ASN A 11 5.16 -16.29 -7.03
N PHE A 12 5.78 -15.10 -7.06
CA PHE A 12 6.69 -14.62 -6.04
C PHE A 12 6.66 -13.09 -6.00
N ALA A 13 6.46 -12.53 -4.81
CA ALA A 13 6.50 -11.10 -4.54
C ALA A 13 7.57 -10.81 -3.48
N LEU A 14 8.34 -9.75 -3.69
CA LEU A 14 9.35 -9.24 -2.77
C LEU A 14 9.13 -7.74 -2.62
N ILE A 15 9.02 -7.26 -1.39
CA ILE A 15 8.91 -5.85 -1.03
C ILE A 15 10.20 -5.49 -0.30
N ASP A 16 10.89 -4.46 -0.81
CA ASP A 16 12.06 -3.87 -0.17
C ASP A 16 11.65 -2.66 0.68
N GLY A 17 11.85 -2.76 2.00
CA GLY A 17 11.66 -1.68 2.97
C GLY A 17 12.95 -1.27 3.69
N ILE A 18 14.13 -1.68 3.23
CA ILE A 18 15.41 -1.37 3.91
C ILE A 18 15.62 0.16 3.98
N ARG A 19 15.42 0.82 2.84
CA ARG A 19 15.35 2.27 2.68
C ARG A 19 14.19 2.59 1.75
N THR A 20 13.25 3.39 2.21
CA THR A 20 12.02 3.70 1.50
C THR A 20 11.60 5.14 1.76
N SER A 21 10.38 5.52 1.39
CA SER A 21 9.79 6.84 1.60
C SER A 21 8.46 6.75 2.35
N GLU A 22 8.11 7.82 3.06
CA GLU A 22 6.78 8.05 3.62
C GLU A 22 6.27 9.43 3.20
N GLY A 23 4.96 9.68 3.37
CA GLY A 23 4.34 10.97 3.07
C GLY A 23 4.16 11.29 1.58
N GLY A 24 4.62 10.42 0.69
CA GLY A 24 4.49 10.58 -0.76
C GLY A 24 5.40 9.62 -1.53
N GLU A 25 5.27 9.59 -2.84
CA GLU A 25 6.08 8.72 -3.70
C GLU A 25 7.55 9.18 -3.74
N GLY A 26 7.79 10.48 -3.84
CA GLY A 26 9.12 11.05 -4.07
C GLY A 26 9.27 12.50 -3.61
N PRO A 27 10.49 13.07 -3.72
CA PRO A 27 10.85 14.39 -3.20
C PRO A 27 10.09 15.58 -3.80
N TRP A 28 9.28 15.36 -4.84
CA TRP A 28 8.38 16.37 -5.41
C TRP A 28 7.05 16.49 -4.65
N ILE A 29 6.76 15.59 -3.71
CA ILE A 29 5.55 15.65 -2.88
C ILE A 29 5.85 16.38 -1.58
N GLU A 30 5.06 17.41 -1.28
CA GLU A 30 5.12 18.10 0.02
C GLU A 30 4.76 17.11 1.14
N GLY A 31 5.64 16.97 2.13
CA GLY A 31 5.51 16.00 3.22
C GLY A 31 6.24 14.67 2.98
N TRP A 32 6.86 14.47 1.80
CA TRP A 32 7.76 13.34 1.57
C TRP A 32 8.95 13.34 2.52
N ASN A 33 9.29 12.16 3.05
CA ASN A 33 10.48 11.96 3.88
C ASN A 33 11.13 10.60 3.58
N PRO A 34 12.48 10.51 3.57
CA PRO A 34 13.15 9.22 3.56
C PRO A 34 12.88 8.46 4.87
N LYS A 35 12.59 7.16 4.77
CA LYS A 35 12.25 6.28 5.89
C LYS A 35 13.11 5.03 5.88
N LYS A 36 13.47 4.56 7.07
CA LYS A 36 14.23 3.32 7.29
C LYS A 36 13.32 2.32 8.00
N ALA A 37 12.68 1.40 7.28
CA ALA A 37 11.89 0.34 7.91
C ALA A 37 12.73 -0.92 8.19
N ASN A 38 13.87 -1.09 7.51
CA ASN A 38 14.83 -2.19 7.72
C ASN A 38 14.21 -3.59 7.62
N VAL A 39 13.22 -3.75 6.73
CA VAL A 39 12.52 -5.02 6.50
C VAL A 39 12.61 -5.44 5.03
N LEU A 40 12.60 -6.75 4.81
CA LEU A 40 12.30 -7.38 3.52
C LEU A 40 11.10 -8.30 3.72
N ILE A 41 10.11 -8.21 2.84
CA ILE A 41 8.90 -9.03 2.93
C ILE A 41 8.79 -9.83 1.65
N ALA A 42 8.76 -11.14 1.75
CA ALA A 42 8.67 -12.04 0.60
C ALA A 42 7.51 -13.01 0.76
N GLY A 43 6.87 -13.39 -0.34
CA GLY A 43 5.83 -14.40 -0.31
C GLY A 43 5.45 -14.93 -1.68
N LYS A 44 4.73 -16.05 -1.68
CA LYS A 44 4.24 -16.72 -2.90
C LYS A 44 2.87 -16.20 -3.35
N ASN A 45 2.27 -15.30 -2.57
CA ASN A 45 1.01 -14.65 -2.90
C ASN A 45 1.16 -13.13 -2.78
N PRO A 46 1.04 -12.36 -3.86
CA PRO A 46 1.27 -10.92 -3.84
C PRO A 46 0.26 -10.15 -2.98
N VAL A 47 -0.97 -10.64 -2.85
CA VAL A 47 -2.01 -9.98 -2.02
C VAL A 47 -1.66 -10.14 -0.54
N ALA A 48 -1.27 -11.35 -0.13
CA ALA A 48 -0.84 -11.60 1.23
C ALA A 48 0.43 -10.80 1.57
N THR A 49 1.42 -10.79 0.67
CA THR A 49 2.68 -10.05 0.86
C THR A 49 2.43 -8.54 1.00
N ASP A 50 1.57 -7.95 0.18
CA ASP A 50 1.24 -6.52 0.24
C ASP A 50 0.37 -6.17 1.45
N ALA A 51 -0.51 -7.08 1.90
CA ALA A 51 -1.26 -6.93 3.14
C ALA A 51 -0.34 -6.91 4.37
N VAL A 52 0.67 -7.78 4.40
CA VAL A 52 1.70 -7.77 5.46
C VAL A 52 2.53 -6.49 5.38
N GLY A 53 2.93 -6.05 4.18
CA GLY A 53 3.61 -4.76 4.01
C GLY A 53 2.79 -3.58 4.53
N THR A 54 1.49 -3.57 4.25
CA THR A 54 0.55 -2.55 4.77
C THR A 54 0.52 -2.56 6.31
N ALA A 55 0.46 -3.74 6.92
CA ALA A 55 0.48 -3.88 8.37
C ALA A 55 1.81 -3.46 8.99
N VAL A 56 2.94 -3.84 8.37
CA VAL A 56 4.30 -3.40 8.78
C VAL A 56 4.42 -1.88 8.75
N MET A 57 3.76 -1.20 7.82
CA MET A 57 3.70 0.27 7.78
C MET A 57 2.81 0.89 8.88
N GLY A 58 2.14 0.08 9.69
CA GLY A 58 1.23 0.51 10.75
C GLY A 58 -0.20 0.79 10.29
N PHE A 59 -0.61 0.27 9.13
CA PHE A 59 -1.96 0.46 8.60
C PHE A 59 -2.79 -0.83 8.61
N ASP A 60 -4.12 -0.70 8.63
CA ASP A 60 -5.04 -1.83 8.55
C ASP A 60 -5.26 -2.25 7.07
N PRO A 61 -4.83 -3.48 6.67
CA PRO A 61 -5.03 -3.96 5.30
C PRO A 61 -6.50 -4.25 4.96
N THR A 62 -7.41 -4.22 5.94
CA THR A 62 -8.84 -4.56 5.80
C THR A 62 -9.78 -3.35 5.71
N THR A 63 -9.25 -2.14 5.88
CA THR A 63 -10.04 -0.91 5.70
C THR A 63 -10.61 -0.87 4.27
N MET A 64 -11.92 -0.61 4.13
CA MET A 64 -12.60 -0.59 2.81
C MET A 64 -12.03 0.42 1.81
N GLY A 65 -11.42 1.50 2.29
CA GLY A 65 -11.00 2.66 1.53
C GLY A 65 -11.95 3.84 1.71
N ARG A 66 -11.49 5.02 1.32
CA ARG A 66 -12.15 6.33 1.48
C ARG A 66 -12.45 6.79 2.91
N THR A 67 -12.15 5.97 3.90
CA THR A 67 -12.46 6.25 5.30
C THR A 67 -11.22 6.35 6.18
N GLN A 68 -10.14 5.66 5.84
CA GLN A 68 -8.90 5.64 6.64
C GLN A 68 -7.67 5.44 5.75
N ALA A 69 -6.53 5.87 6.26
CA ALA A 69 -5.21 5.64 5.66
C ALA A 69 -4.89 4.15 5.49
N PRO A 70 -4.11 3.77 4.46
CA PRO A 70 -3.56 4.63 3.40
C PRO A 70 -4.55 4.83 2.22
N PHE A 71 -5.75 4.28 2.32
CA PHE A 71 -6.71 4.19 1.22
C PHE A 71 -7.74 5.34 1.20
N GLU A 72 -7.46 6.48 1.81
CA GLU A 72 -8.41 7.61 2.00
C GLU A 72 -8.97 8.17 0.68
N TYR A 73 -8.27 7.94 -0.43
CA TYR A 73 -8.61 8.50 -1.74
C TYR A 73 -9.04 7.46 -2.75
N CYS A 74 -9.05 6.18 -2.40
CA CYS A 74 -9.36 5.08 -3.30
C CYS A 74 -10.09 3.94 -2.60
N LEU A 75 -10.56 2.96 -3.36
CA LEU A 75 -10.96 1.68 -2.78
C LEU A 75 -9.69 0.88 -2.48
N ASN A 76 -9.65 0.20 -1.36
CA ASN A 76 -8.54 -0.67 -1.00
C ASN A 76 -8.41 -1.81 -2.01
N HIS A 77 -7.28 -1.84 -2.72
CA HIS A 77 -7.04 -2.82 -3.77
C HIS A 77 -6.85 -4.24 -3.25
N LEU A 78 -6.45 -4.43 -1.99
CA LEU A 78 -6.33 -5.75 -1.36
C LEU A 78 -7.69 -6.43 -1.24
N ILE A 79 -8.73 -5.67 -0.89
CA ILE A 79 -10.11 -6.16 -0.85
C ILE A 79 -10.59 -6.49 -2.26
N LEU A 80 -10.34 -5.62 -3.23
CA LEU A 80 -10.69 -5.88 -4.63
C LEU A 80 -10.01 -7.15 -5.15
N ALA A 81 -8.75 -7.39 -4.78
CA ALA A 81 -8.02 -8.59 -5.14
C ALA A 81 -8.60 -9.85 -4.46
N ARG A 82 -8.92 -9.77 -3.16
CA ARG A 82 -9.60 -10.84 -2.40
C ARG A 82 -10.92 -11.22 -3.04
N LEU A 83 -11.77 -10.25 -3.40
CA LEU A 83 -13.06 -10.47 -4.06
C LEU A 83 -12.93 -11.18 -5.42
N ARG A 84 -11.75 -11.13 -6.04
CA ARG A 84 -11.43 -11.84 -7.28
C ARG A 84 -10.70 -13.17 -7.06
N GLY A 85 -10.56 -13.62 -5.82
CA GLY A 85 -9.93 -14.90 -5.49
C GLY A 85 -8.41 -14.92 -5.62
N LEU A 86 -7.74 -13.75 -5.60
CA LEU A 86 -6.29 -13.68 -5.81
C LEU A 86 -5.45 -13.99 -4.57
N GLY A 87 -6.04 -14.02 -3.38
CA GLY A 87 -5.33 -14.30 -2.13
C GLY A 87 -6.00 -13.70 -0.91
N PRO A 88 -5.53 -14.05 0.30
CA PRO A 88 -5.96 -13.42 1.54
C PRO A 88 -5.36 -12.02 1.69
N HIS A 89 -6.06 -11.15 2.41
CA HIS A 89 -5.55 -9.84 2.85
C HIS A 89 -5.73 -9.62 4.36
N ARG A 90 -6.45 -10.51 5.03
CA ARG A 90 -6.60 -10.49 6.48
C ARG A 90 -5.43 -11.23 7.09
N LEU A 91 -4.81 -10.66 8.11
CA LEU A 91 -3.57 -11.18 8.69
C LEU A 91 -3.79 -12.55 9.39
N ASP A 92 -5.00 -12.81 9.89
CA ASP A 92 -5.40 -14.09 10.49
C ASP A 92 -5.49 -15.25 9.47
N GLU A 93 -5.52 -14.94 8.17
CA GLU A 93 -5.52 -15.92 7.09
C GLU A 93 -4.12 -16.12 6.46
N ILE A 94 -3.09 -15.43 6.97
CA ILE A 94 -1.74 -15.42 6.39
C ILE A 94 -0.77 -16.11 7.35
N GLU A 95 -0.11 -17.17 6.86
CA GLU A 95 1.02 -17.78 7.57
C GLU A 95 2.23 -16.85 7.49
N LEU A 96 2.60 -16.27 8.63
CA LEU A 96 3.78 -15.43 8.78
C LEU A 96 4.95 -16.27 9.29
N VAL A 97 6.09 -16.17 8.59
CA VAL A 97 7.35 -16.79 8.97
C VAL A 97 8.42 -15.71 9.03
N GLY A 98 9.18 -15.66 10.12
CA GLY A 98 10.20 -14.64 10.37
C GLY A 98 9.99 -13.95 11.72
N GLU A 99 10.40 -12.68 11.80
CA GLU A 99 10.18 -11.85 12.98
C GLU A 99 8.67 -11.64 13.24
N PRO A 100 8.24 -11.58 14.52
CA PRO A 100 6.87 -11.24 14.86
C PRO A 100 6.46 -9.88 14.27
N LEU A 101 5.24 -9.78 13.75
CA LEU A 101 4.76 -8.56 13.10
C LEU A 101 4.91 -7.34 14.02
N ASP A 102 4.52 -7.48 15.30
CA ASP A 102 4.56 -6.39 16.29
C ASP A 102 5.97 -5.83 16.51
N ASP A 103 7.01 -6.66 16.31
CA ASP A 103 8.41 -6.25 16.50
C ASP A 103 8.97 -5.48 15.29
N VAL A 104 8.32 -5.60 14.12
CA VAL A 104 8.77 -4.99 12.86
C VAL A 104 7.87 -3.86 12.37
N ILE A 105 6.75 -3.57 13.06
CA ILE A 105 5.91 -2.41 12.72
C ILE A 105 6.73 -1.13 12.81
N THR A 106 6.79 -0.44 11.68
CA THR A 106 7.38 0.89 11.57
C THR A 106 6.26 1.81 11.11
N PRO A 107 5.70 2.69 11.95
CA PRO A 107 4.58 3.55 11.54
C PRO A 107 4.98 4.54 10.43
N PHE A 108 4.19 4.60 9.36
CA PHE A 108 4.38 5.52 8.23
C PHE A 108 3.42 6.71 8.32
N LYS A 109 3.88 7.85 7.80
CA LYS A 109 2.98 8.96 7.45
C LYS A 109 2.29 8.65 6.12
N PRO A 110 0.95 8.65 6.04
CA PRO A 110 0.26 8.47 4.78
C PRO A 110 0.51 9.66 3.84
N ALA A 111 0.46 9.41 2.54
CA ALA A 111 0.45 10.49 1.56
C ALA A 111 -0.83 11.31 1.71
N ALA A 112 -0.70 12.63 1.79
CA ALA A 112 -1.83 13.54 1.87
C ALA A 112 -2.00 14.25 0.53
N LEU A 113 -3.24 14.35 0.05
CA LEU A 113 -3.51 15.24 -1.08
C LEU A 113 -3.38 16.70 -0.65
N PRO A 114 -2.88 17.59 -1.53
CA PRO A 114 -2.95 19.03 -1.33
C PRO A 114 -4.40 19.46 -1.03
N PRO A 115 -4.62 20.51 -0.22
CA PRO A 115 -5.96 20.96 0.15
C PRO A 115 -6.90 21.16 -1.05
N GLN A 116 -6.39 21.64 -2.19
CA GLN A 116 -7.20 21.87 -3.39
C GLN A 116 -7.68 20.56 -4.06
N MET A 117 -6.99 19.43 -3.82
CA MET A 117 -7.30 18.13 -4.43
C MET A 117 -8.13 17.21 -3.52
N LYS A 118 -8.33 17.58 -2.25
CA LYS A 118 -9.14 16.79 -1.29
C LYS A 118 -10.61 16.69 -1.66
N GLN A 119 -11.13 17.64 -2.47
CA GLN A 119 -12.53 17.69 -2.88
C GLN A 119 -12.76 17.24 -4.34
N SER A 120 -11.70 16.99 -5.12
CA SER A 120 -11.86 16.62 -6.53
C SER A 120 -12.25 15.15 -6.66
N ARG A 121 -13.39 14.87 -7.29
CA ARG A 121 -13.79 13.48 -7.64
C ARG A 121 -12.84 12.83 -8.66
N HIS A 122 -11.99 13.64 -9.30
CA HIS A 122 -10.91 13.23 -10.18
C HIS A 122 -9.56 13.53 -9.53
N TYR A 123 -8.72 12.50 -9.38
CA TYR A 123 -7.29 12.67 -9.10
C TYR A 123 -6.61 13.15 -10.40
N PRO A 124 -6.10 14.39 -10.49
CA PRO A 124 -5.24 14.75 -11.59
C PRO A 124 -3.94 13.97 -11.39
N GLY A 125 -3.53 13.18 -12.36
CA GLY A 125 -2.19 12.59 -12.34
C GLY A 125 -1.12 13.70 -12.22
N PRO A 126 0.15 13.35 -12.00
CA PRO A 126 1.25 14.32 -11.89
C PRO A 126 1.43 15.23 -13.12
N TYR A 127 0.65 15.00 -14.19
CA TYR A 127 0.62 15.77 -15.43
C TYR A 127 -0.68 16.58 -15.64
N GLY A 128 -1.54 16.67 -14.61
CA GLY A 128 -2.91 17.21 -14.74
C GLY A 128 -3.06 18.73 -14.75
N THR A 129 -1.98 19.50 -14.65
CA THR A 129 -2.01 20.97 -14.65
C THR A 129 -1.03 21.54 -15.66
N MET A 130 -1.31 21.34 -16.96
CA MET A 130 -0.57 22.02 -18.02
C MET A 130 -1.44 22.25 -19.27
N TRP A 131 -2.67 22.75 -19.11
CA TRP A 131 -3.45 23.33 -20.21
C TRP A 131 -4.48 24.34 -19.67
N VAL A 132 -4.03 25.54 -19.32
CA VAL A 132 -4.61 26.86 -19.67
C VAL A 132 -3.72 27.97 -19.11
#